data_AF-A0A3S1INI2-F1
#
_entry.id   AF-A0A3S1INI2-F1
#
_cell.length_a   1.000
_cell.length_b   1.000
_cell.length_c   1.000
_cell.angle_alpha   90.00
_cell.angle_beta   90.00
_cell.angle_gamma   90.00
#
_symmetry.space_group_name_H-M   'P 1'
#
loop_
_entity.id
_entity.type
_entity.pdbx_description
1 polymer ?
#
loop_
_entity_poly.entity_id
_entity_poly.type
_entity_poly.pdbx_seq_one_letter_code
_entity_poly.pdbx_strand_id
1 'polypeptide(L)' 'MKIASMHAYASILANAARNGWNYTPESIVSGSKRHFEEMSLQLIAAGYEIVPANAHPHCANLNRAENDESTMTTEPNT' A
#
# COMPACT_ATOMS: atom_id res chain seq x y z
N MET A 1 1.56 -3.69 2.31
CA MET A 1 1.85 -4.76 3.31
C MET A 1 1.57 -6.17 2.79
N LYS A 2 0.37 -6.48 2.26
CA LYS A 2 0.04 -7.84 1.78
C LYS A 2 1.07 -8.45 0.82
N ILE A 3 1.56 -7.69 -0.16
CA ILE A 3 2.60 -8.16 -1.11
C ILE A 3 3.90 -8.55 -0.38
N ALA A 4 4.36 -7.71 0.56
CA ALA A 4 5.56 -8.00 1.34
C ALA A 4 5.40 -9.27 2.20
N SER A 5 4.23 -9.45 2.83
CA SER A 5 3.91 -10.68 3.55
C SER A 5 3.95 -11.91 2.64
N MET A 6 3.39 -11.84 1.43
CA MET A 6 3.41 -12.97 0.51
C MET A 6 4.82 -13.30 0.01
N HIS A 7 5.68 -12.29 -0.20
CA HIS A 7 7.08 -12.52 -0.57
C HIS A 7 7.86 -13.19 0.57
N ALA A 8 7.64 -12.77 1.82
CA ALA A 8 8.23 -13.41 2.99
C ALA A 8 7.75 -14.86 3.14
N TYR A 9 6.45 -15.11 2.99
CA TYR A 9 5.89 -16.45 3.05
C TYR A 9 6.41 -17.37 1.94
N ALA A 10 6.54 -16.86 0.71
CA ALA A 10 7.14 -17.60 -0.40
C ALA A 10 8.59 -18.01 -0.12
N SER A 11 9.35 -17.15 0.57
CA SER A 11 10.73 -17.44 0.97
C SER A 11 10.80 -18.57 2.00
N ILE A 12 9.85 -18.61 2.94
CA ILE A 12 9.69 -19.71 3.91
C ILE A 12 9.39 -21.02 3.18
N LEU A 13 8.44 -21.01 2.24
CA LEU A 13 8.09 -22.20 1.45
C LEU A 13 9.27 -22.69 0.60
N ALA A 14 10.01 -21.78 -0.03
CA ALA A 14 11.20 -22.12 -0.79
C ALA A 14 12.27 -22.78 0.09
N ASN A 15 12.48 -22.27 1.30
CA ASN A 15 13.40 -22.90 2.26
C ASN A 15 12.91 -24.29 2.70
N ALA A 16 11.62 -24.45 2.95
CA ALA A 16 11.04 -25.75 3.32
C ALA A 16 11.19 -26.78 2.20
N ALA A 17 10.90 -26.39 0.94
CA ALA A 17 11.05 -27.24 -0.23
C ALA A 17 12.51 -27.69 -0.44
N ARG A 18 13.49 -26.79 -0.23
CA ARG A 18 14.92 -27.14 -0.25
C ARG A 18 15.30 -28.18 0.81
N ASN A 19 14.55 -28.26 1.91
CA ASN A 19 14.72 -29.23 2.97
C ASN A 19 13.83 -30.49 2.79
N GLY A 20 13.21 -30.66 1.62
CA GLY A 20 12.38 -31.83 1.29
C GLY A 20 10.94 -31.78 1.81
N TRP A 21 10.52 -30.67 2.41
CA TRP A 21 9.14 -30.50 2.88
C TRP A 21 8.24 -30.05 1.75
N ASN A 22 7.17 -30.81 1.51
CA ASN A 22 6.13 -30.47 0.53
C ASN A 22 4.81 -30.23 1.24
N TYR A 23 4.19 -29.09 0.94
CA TYR A 23 2.90 -28.68 1.49
C TYR A 23 1.81 -28.87 0.43
N THR A 24 0.61 -29.28 0.85
CA THR A 24 -0.54 -29.33 -0.05
C THR A 24 -0.99 -27.92 -0.42
N PRO A 25 -1.64 -27.71 -1.58
CA PRO A 25 -2.17 -26.40 -1.96
C PRO A 25 -3.04 -25.75 -0.88
N GLU A 26 -3.88 -26.54 -0.20
CA GLU A 26 -4.76 -26.05 0.88
C GLU A 26 -3.96 -25.55 2.08
N SER A 27 -2.90 -26.26 2.46
CA SER A 27 -2.02 -25.85 3.55
C SER A 27 -1.21 -24.59 3.22
N ILE A 28 -0.82 -24.41 1.95
CA ILE A 28 -0.16 -23.19 1.46
C ILE A 28 -1.11 -21.99 1.56
N VAL A 29 -2.37 -22.14 1.11
CA VAL A 29 -3.38 -21.07 1.18
C VAL A 29 -3.66 -20.71 2.64
N SER A 30 -3.96 -21.69 3.48
CA SER A 30 -4.21 -21.49 4.91
C SER A 30 -3.02 -20.84 5.62
N GLY A 31 -1.81 -21.33 5.35
CA GLY A 31 -0.57 -20.80 5.93
C GLY A 31 -0.28 -19.37 5.49
N SER A 32 -0.55 -19.01 4.24
CA SER A 32 -0.38 -17.63 3.74
C SER A 32 -1.32 -16.65 4.45
N LYS A 33 -2.58 -17.05 4.68
CA LYS A 33 -3.56 -16.26 5.42
C LYS A 33 -3.09 -16.01 6.85
N ARG A 34 -2.73 -17.09 7.56
CA ARG A 34 -2.22 -16.99 8.93
C ARG A 34 -0.97 -16.11 9.01
N HIS A 35 -0.01 -16.29 8.10
CA HIS A 35 1.21 -15.48 8.09
C HIS A 35 0.92 -13.98 7.92
N PHE A 36 -0.03 -13.63 7.06
CA PHE A 36 -0.47 -12.25 6.88
C PHE A 36 -1.13 -11.67 8.14
N GLU A 37 -2.00 -12.44 8.79
CA GLU A 37 -2.67 -12.04 10.04
C GLU A 37 -1.66 -11.82 11.17
N GLU A 38 -0.70 -12.71 11.34
CA GLU A 38 0.37 -12.59 12.34
C GLU A 38 1.26 -11.37 12.09
N MET A 39 1.69 -11.14 10.84
CA MET A 39 2.47 -9.95 10.48
C MET A 39 1.68 -8.66 10.72
N SER A 40 0.38 -8.68 10.43
CA SER A 40 -0.52 -7.55 10.69
C SER A 40 -0.57 -7.21 12.18
N LEU A 41 -0.71 -8.22 13.04
CA LEU A 41 -0.70 -8.05 14.50
C LEU A 41 0.64 -7.49 15.01
N GLN A 42 1.77 -7.97 14.47
CA GLN A 42 3.09 -7.45 14.84
C GLN A 42 3.25 -5.97 14.46
N LEU A 43 2.74 -5.57 13.30
CA LEU A 43 2.77 -4.16 12.87
C LEU A 43 1.88 -3.28 13.75
N ILE A 44 0.69 -3.74 14.11
CA ILE A 44 -0.18 -3.03 15.07
C ILE A 44 0.53 -2.87 16.41
N ALA A 45 1.15 -3.94 16.92
CA ALA A 45 1.91 -3.89 18.17
C ALA A 45 3.10 -2.93 18.12
N ALA A 46 3.70 -2.75 16.93
CA ALA A 46 4.76 -1.77 16.69
C ALA A 46 4.24 -0.34 16.46
N GLY A 47 2.93 -0.09 16.58
CA GLY A 47 2.33 1.24 16.48
C GLY A 47 1.92 1.65 15.06
N TYR A 48 1.90 0.73 14.10
CA TYR A 48 1.43 1.01 12.74
C TYR A 48 -0.08 0.83 12.62
N GLU A 49 -0.71 1.73 11.87
CA GLU A 49 -2.10 1.59 11.42
C GLU A 49 -2.15 0.83 10.08
N ILE A 50 -3.06 -0.14 9.96
CA ILE A 50 -3.30 -0.86 8.70
C ILE A 50 -4.46 -0.20 7.97
N VAL A 51 -4.14 0.50 6.88
CA VAL A 51 -5.12 1.21 6.05
C VAL A 51 -5.51 0.36 4.82
N PRO A 52 -6.79 0.31 4.42
CA PRO A 52 -7.21 -0.35 3.19
C PRO A 52 -6.53 0.24 1.95
N ALA A 53 -6.12 -0.60 0.99
CA ALA A 53 -5.41 -0.14 -0.21
C ALA A 53 -6.24 0.79 -1.12
N ASN A 54 -7.57 0.77 -0.98
CA ASN A 54 -8.51 1.65 -1.68
C ASN A 54 -8.84 2.93 -0.91
N ALA A 55 -8.38 3.07 0.33
CA ALA A 55 -8.45 4.33 1.05
C ALA A 55 -7.30 5.23 0.59
N HIS A 56 -7.37 5.67 -0.67
CA HIS A 56 -6.53 6.76 -1.12
C HIS A 56 -6.95 8.00 -0.33
N PRO A 57 -6.04 8.73 0.34
CA PRO A 57 -6.40 10.06 0.81
C PRO A 57 -6.82 10.86 -0.42
N HIS A 58 -8.06 11.35 -0.40
CA HIS A 58 -8.53 12.27 -1.41
C HIS A 58 -7.59 13.48 -1.34
N CYS A 59 -6.72 13.63 -2.35
CA CYS A 59 -5.97 14.86 -2.54
C CYS A 59 -7.01 15.94 -2.86
N ALA A 60 -7.55 16.58 -1.83
CA ALA A 60 -8.31 17.80 -2.00
C ALA A 60 -7.33 18.78 -2.65
N ASN A 61 -7.57 19.10 -3.92
CA ASN A 61 -6.80 20.09 -4.67
C ASN A 61 -6.73 21.38 -3.85
N LEU A 62 -5.55 21.68 -3.32
CA LEU A 62 -5.26 22.89 -2.57
C LEU A 62 -5.06 24.06 -3.55
N ASN A 63 -6.03 24.32 -4.42
CA ASN A 63 -6.05 25.55 -5.22
C ASN A 63 -6.92 26.58 -4.48
N ARG A 64 -6.39 27.05 -3.34
CA ARG A 64 -6.88 28.25 -2.67
C ARG A 64 -6.29 29.45 -3.39
N ALA A 65 -7.11 30.06 -4.23
CA ALA A 65 -7.13 31.48 -4.61
C ALA A 65 -5.79 32.24 -4.63
N GLU A 66 -5.31 32.54 -5.84
CA GLU A 66 -4.73 33.85 -6.10
C GLU A 66 -5.49 34.47 -7.28
N ASN A 67 -6.41 35.37 -6.92
CA ASN A 67 -6.84 36.43 -7.81
C ASN A 67 -5.61 37.33 -8.00
N ASP A 68 -5.08 37.39 -9.21
CA ASP A 68 -4.45 38.63 -9.66
C ASP A 68 -4.85 38.84 -11.13
N GLU A 69 -6.01 39.47 -11.27
CA GLU A 69 -6.49 40.07 -12.51
C GLU A 69 -5.51 41.19 -12.88
N SER A 70 -4.44 40.83 -13.61
CA SER A 70 -3.53 41.80 -14.18
C SER A 70 -4.25 42.51 -15.33
N THR A 71 -4.83 43.65 -15.00
CA THR A 71 -5.37 44.65 -15.92
C THR A 71 -4.26 45.14 -16.85
N MET A 72 -4.13 44.51 -18.02
CA MET A 72 -3.30 45.05 -19.10
C MET A 72 -4.10 46.14 -19.80
N THR A 73 -3.82 47.40 -19.42
CA THR A 73 -4.21 48.57 -20.19
C THR A 73 -3.45 48.59 -21.51
N THR A 74 -4.16 48.72 -22.63
CA THR A 74 -3.57 49.27 -23.86
C THR A 74 -4.65 50.10 -24.57
N GLU A 75 -4.40 51.41 -24.59
CA GLU A 75 -5.17 52.45 -25.28
C GLU A 75 -5.07 52.33 -26.83
N PRO A 76 -5.90 53.07 -27.60
CA PRO A 76 -6.42 52.62 -28.88
C PRO A 76 -5.52 52.97 -30.08
N ASN A 77 -5.58 52.12 -31.11
CA ASN A 77 -5.02 52.42 -32.43
C ASN A 77 -5.98 53.32 -33.23
N THR A 78 -5.35 54.26 -33.94
CA THR A 78 -5.85 55.40 -34.71
C THR A 78 -6.85 55.05 -35.82
#